data_AF-A0A4P9YT80-F1
#
_entry.id   AF-A0A4P9YT80-F1
#
_cell.length_a   1.000
_cell.length_b   1.000
_cell.length_c   1.000
_cell.angle_alpha   90.00
_cell.angle_beta   90.00
_cell.angle_gamma   90.00
#
_symmetry.space_group_name_H-M   'P 1'
#
loop_
_entity.id
_entity.type
_entity.pdbx_description
1 polymer ?
#
loop_
_entity_poly.entity_id
_entity_poly.type
_entity_poly.pdbx_seq_one_letter_code
_entity_poly.pdbx_strand_id
1 'polypeptide(L)'
;MDDKSTPTAMEVGQAGHSGDGDDSNKTLIDGNKLKLEQSMGVVSGTAMVVSLIIGSGIFTTPASVWHLAGSPGMAMIMWAIGGVLTYFGAISYIELGTMLPKSGGEQAYLAYAFKRPRFL
;
A
#
# COMPACT_ATOMS: atom_id res chain seq x y z
N MET A 1 -28.53 50.31 -54.49
CA MET A 1 -28.09 50.14 -53.10
C MET A 1 -28.78 48.90 -52.56
N ASP A 2 -28.10 47.79 -52.80
CA ASP A 2 -28.32 46.46 -52.25
C ASP A 2 -28.33 46.53 -50.70
N ASP A 3 -29.25 45.83 -50.03
CA ASP A 3 -28.93 44.52 -49.43
C ASP A 3 -30.15 43.91 -48.71
N LYS A 4 -30.46 42.67 -49.15
CA LYS A 4 -31.08 41.51 -48.50
C LYS A 4 -32.34 41.63 -47.63
N SER A 5 -33.47 41.03 -48.03
CA SER A 5 -33.85 39.61 -47.83
C SER A 5 -34.22 39.24 -46.38
N THR A 6 -35.51 39.28 -45.99
CA THR A 6 -36.39 38.07 -45.82
C THR A 6 -36.25 37.42 -44.42
N PRO A 7 -37.30 36.87 -43.77
CA PRO A 7 -38.66 37.36 -43.48
C PRO A 7 -39.11 37.11 -42.00
N THR A 8 -40.23 37.74 -41.63
CA THR A 8 -41.42 37.18 -40.92
C THR A 8 -41.30 36.10 -39.83
N ALA A 9 -41.89 36.47 -38.67
CA ALA A 9 -42.60 35.66 -37.67
C ALA A 9 -41.81 34.76 -36.71
N MET A 10 -41.82 35.14 -35.44
CA MET A 10 -41.88 34.23 -34.28
C MET A 10 -42.83 34.91 -33.29
N GLU A 11 -44.12 34.57 -33.30
CA GLU A 11 -44.75 33.44 -32.58
C GLU A 11 -44.54 33.46 -31.06
N VAL A 12 -45.69 33.54 -30.42
CA VAL A 12 -46.06 33.52 -29.01
C VAL A 12 -45.35 32.41 -28.22
N GLY A 13 -45.09 32.71 -26.95
CA GLY A 13 -44.29 31.86 -26.08
C GLY A 13 -44.88 30.51 -25.72
N GLN A 14 -43.99 29.67 -25.18
CA GLN A 14 -44.38 28.54 -24.35
C GLN A 14 -43.37 28.41 -23.21
N ALA A 15 -43.92 28.39 -22.00
CA ALA A 15 -43.23 28.11 -20.76
C ALA A 15 -42.59 26.70 -20.77
N GLY A 16 -41.45 26.54 -20.10
CA GLY A 16 -40.89 25.21 -19.89
C GLY A 16 -39.52 25.20 -19.23
N HIS A 17 -39.53 25.09 -17.90
CA HIS A 17 -38.57 24.37 -17.06
C HIS A 17 -37.08 24.78 -17.13
N SER A 18 -36.71 25.72 -16.25
CA SER A 18 -35.37 25.75 -15.68
C SER A 18 -35.19 24.55 -14.75
N GLY A 19 -34.19 23.73 -15.06
CA GLY A 19 -33.74 22.64 -14.20
C GLY A 19 -33.35 21.42 -15.03
N ASP A 20 -32.06 21.08 -15.05
CA ASP A 20 -31.58 19.86 -14.38
C ASP A 20 -30.23 19.37 -14.95
N GLY A 21 -29.24 19.31 -14.06
CA GLY A 21 -28.16 18.34 -14.00
C GLY A 21 -27.39 17.93 -15.25
N ASP A 22 -26.33 18.67 -15.58
CA ASP A 22 -25.11 18.07 -16.16
C ASP A 22 -24.25 17.45 -15.03
N ASP A 23 -24.84 16.48 -14.32
CA ASP A 23 -24.19 15.69 -13.25
C ASP A 23 -23.94 14.23 -13.68
N SER A 24 -24.21 13.92 -14.95
CA SER A 24 -24.16 12.57 -15.49
C SER A 24 -22.73 12.05 -15.73
N ASN A 25 -21.71 12.92 -15.78
CA ASN A 25 -20.31 12.52 -15.96
C ASN A 25 -19.53 12.35 -14.64
N LYS A 26 -19.91 13.03 -13.55
CA LYS A 26 -19.22 12.88 -12.25
C LYS A 26 -19.51 11.55 -11.56
N THR A 27 -20.66 10.95 -11.85
CA THR A 27 -21.11 9.72 -11.18
C THR A 27 -20.48 8.45 -11.77
N LEU A 28 -19.97 8.50 -13.00
CA LEU A 28 -19.37 7.32 -13.65
C LEU A 28 -17.94 7.03 -13.20
N ILE A 29 -17.28 8.01 -12.57
CA ILE A 29 -15.92 7.88 -12.05
C ILE A 29 -15.90 7.60 -10.52
N ASP A 30 -17.03 7.74 -9.83
CA ASP A 30 -17.11 7.59 -8.35
C ASP A 30 -17.70 6.24 -7.89
N GLY A 31 -18.23 5.42 -8.80
CA GLY A 31 -18.93 4.17 -8.46
C GLY A 31 -18.04 2.93 -8.37
N ASN A 32 -16.93 2.89 -9.12
CA ASN A 32 -16.00 1.76 -9.08
C ASN A 32 -14.91 2.04 -8.05
N LYS A 33 -15.27 1.95 -6.75
CA LYS A 33 -14.27 1.60 -5.74
C LYS A 33 -13.59 0.33 -6.24
N LEU A 34 -12.34 0.45 -6.70
CA LEU A 34 -11.47 -0.66 -7.03
C LEU A 34 -11.32 -1.49 -5.75
N LYS A 35 -12.26 -2.41 -5.53
CA LYS A 35 -12.23 -3.36 -4.44
C LYS A 35 -11.17 -4.37 -4.85
N LEU A 36 -9.92 -4.08 -4.48
CA LEU A 36 -8.84 -5.03 -4.57
C LEU A 36 -9.30 -6.27 -3.81
N GLU A 37 -9.56 -7.36 -4.52
CA GLU A 37 -9.79 -8.66 -3.88
C GLU A 37 -8.57 -8.94 -3.02
N GLN A 38 -8.74 -8.91 -1.71
CA GLN A 38 -7.70 -9.26 -0.74
C GLN A 38 -7.55 -10.79 -0.72
N SER A 39 -7.10 -11.35 -1.84
CA SER A 39 -6.67 -12.74 -1.96
C SER A 39 -5.19 -12.84 -1.57
N MET A 40 -4.88 -12.52 -0.32
CA MET A 40 -3.59 -12.91 0.26
C MET A 40 -3.84 -14.04 1.25
N GLY A 41 -3.76 -15.27 0.75
CA GLY A 41 -3.79 -16.45 1.60
C GLY A 41 -2.54 -16.55 2.45
N VAL A 42 -2.65 -17.22 3.60
CA VAL A 42 -1.54 -17.43 4.56
C VAL A 42 -0.29 -18.01 3.87
N VAL A 43 -0.50 -18.93 2.92
CA VAL A 43 0.57 -19.55 2.14
C VAL A 43 1.28 -18.53 1.24
N SER A 44 0.53 -17.67 0.53
CA SER A 44 1.10 -16.64 -0.34
C SER A 44 1.85 -15.58 0.46
N GLY A 45 1.29 -15.13 1.59
CA GLY A 45 1.96 -14.20 2.50
C GLY A 45 3.24 -14.78 3.11
N THR A 46 3.21 -16.05 3.53
CA THR A 46 4.39 -16.70 4.11
C THR A 46 5.47 -16.92 3.04
N ALA A 47 5.11 -17.33 1.83
CA ALA A 47 6.06 -17.48 0.72
C ALA A 47 6.73 -16.15 0.36
N MET A 48 5.99 -15.04 0.41
CA MET A 48 6.55 -13.70 0.24
C MET A 48 7.57 -13.37 1.33
N VAL A 49 7.22 -13.60 2.61
CA VAL A 49 8.12 -13.37 3.75
C VAL A 49 9.39 -14.22 3.64
N VAL A 50 9.28 -15.50 3.28
CA VAL A 50 10.44 -16.38 3.08
C VAL A 50 11.36 -15.86 1.98
N SER A 51 10.77 -15.36 0.88
CA SER A 51 11.53 -14.78 -0.23
C SER A 51 12.26 -13.49 0.15
N LEU A 52 11.72 -12.71 1.11
CA LEU A 52 12.36 -11.52 1.66
C LEU A 52 13.53 -11.85 2.60
N ILE A 53 13.44 -12.96 3.34
CA ILE A 53 14.46 -13.39 4.30
C ILE A 53 15.64 -14.06 3.59
N ILE A 54 15.38 -14.89 2.58
CA ILE A 54 16.41 -15.57 1.79
C ILE A 54 16.97 -14.59 0.74
N GLY A 55 17.81 -13.66 1.19
CA GLY A 55 18.53 -12.71 0.34
C GLY A 55 19.95 -13.15 -0.02
N SER A 56 20.76 -12.21 -0.52
CA SER A 56 22.19 -12.45 -0.83
C SER A 56 23.05 -12.75 0.41
N GLY A 57 22.56 -12.43 1.61
CA GLY A 57 23.29 -12.63 2.87
C GLY A 57 23.71 -14.08 3.14
N ILE A 58 22.95 -15.08 2.65
CA ILE A 58 23.30 -16.49 2.85
C ILE A 58 24.62 -16.91 2.18
N PHE A 59 25.09 -16.17 1.17
CA PHE A 59 26.36 -16.47 0.49
C PHE A 59 27.55 -15.78 1.17
N THR A 60 27.32 -14.66 1.86
CA THR A 60 28.40 -13.88 2.50
C THR A 60 28.61 -14.29 3.95
N THR A 61 27.52 -14.50 4.69
CA THR A 61 27.56 -14.75 6.14
C THR A 61 28.30 -16.03 6.54
N PRO A 62 28.18 -17.19 5.84
CA PRO A 62 28.87 -18.41 6.26
C PRO A 62 30.40 -18.29 6.21
N ALA A 63 30.93 -17.60 5.19
CA ALA A 63 32.37 -17.39 5.05
C ALA A 63 32.91 -16.48 6.17
N SER A 64 32.17 -15.42 6.52
CA SER A 64 32.51 -14.54 7.65
C SER A 64 32.48 -15.29 8.98
N VAL A 65 31.43 -16.09 9.23
CA VAL A 65 31.31 -16.85 10.49
C VAL A 65 32.42 -17.90 10.59
N TRP A 66 32.77 -18.59 9.50
CA TRP A 66 33.88 -19.55 9.48
C TRP A 66 35.20 -18.88 9.85
N HIS A 67 35.47 -17.70 9.29
CA HIS A 67 36.72 -16.97 9.54
C HIS A 67 36.82 -16.46 10.99
N LEU A 68 35.70 -16.04 11.60
CA LEU A 68 35.69 -15.55 12.98
C LEU A 68 35.58 -16.66 14.05
N ALA A 69 34.92 -17.78 13.75
CA ALA A 69 34.63 -18.81 14.75
C ALA A 69 35.80 -19.78 15.00
N GLY A 70 36.70 -19.96 14.02
CA GLY A 70 37.87 -20.86 14.13
C GLY A 70 37.56 -22.35 14.22
N SER A 71 36.31 -22.74 14.49
CA SER A 71 35.82 -24.12 14.59
C SER A 71 34.38 -24.23 14.08
N PRO A 72 34.01 -25.33 13.36
CA PRO A 72 32.67 -25.55 12.84
C PRO A 72 31.59 -25.63 13.92
N GLY A 73 31.93 -26.09 15.14
CA GLY A 73 30.97 -26.17 16.25
C GLY A 73 30.50 -24.80 16.74
N MET A 74 31.44 -23.84 16.86
CA MET A 74 31.15 -22.47 17.29
C MET A 74 30.30 -21.73 16.25
N ALA A 75 30.53 -21.99 14.96
CA ALA A 75 29.74 -21.42 13.87
C ALA A 75 28.25 -21.81 13.97
N MET A 76 27.96 -23.08 14.27
CA MET A 76 26.58 -23.58 14.41
C MET A 76 25.86 -22.97 15.61
N ILE A 77 26.56 -22.79 16.74
CA ILE A 77 25.99 -22.16 17.95
C ILE A 77 25.65 -20.69 17.68
N MET A 78 26.54 -19.94 17.02
CA MET A 78 26.29 -18.54 16.68
C MET A 78 25.08 -18.39 15.76
N TRP A 79 24.92 -19.30 14.80
CA TRP A 79 23.76 -19.33 13.92
C TRP A 79 22.46 -19.61 14.69
N ALA A 80 22.50 -20.55 15.64
CA ALA A 80 21.36 -20.86 16.50
C ALA A 80 20.95 -19.66 17.38
N ILE A 81 21.93 -18.99 18.00
CA ILE A 81 21.67 -17.79 18.82
C ILE A 81 21.05 -16.66 17.98
N GLY A 82 21.60 -16.42 16.78
CA GLY A 82 21.07 -15.42 15.85
C GLY A 82 19.63 -15.74 15.41
N GLY A 83 19.34 -17.03 15.15
CA GLY A 83 18.00 -17.50 14.83
C GLY A 83 17.01 -17.29 15.97
N VAL A 84 17.41 -17.61 17.20
CA VAL A 84 16.58 -17.42 18.40
C VAL A 84 16.28 -15.94 18.66
N LEU A 85 17.29 -15.06 18.55
CA LEU A 85 17.09 -13.62 18.70
C LEU A 85 16.15 -13.05 17.62
N THR A 86 16.34 -13.47 16.36
CA THR A 86 15.48 -13.06 15.25
C THR A 86 14.05 -13.54 15.45
N TYR A 87 13.86 -14.75 16.00
CA TYR A 87 12.54 -15.31 16.28
C TYR A 87 11.76 -14.48 17.31
N PHE A 88 12.39 -14.09 18.42
CA PHE A 88 11.77 -13.21 19.41
C PHE A 88 11.44 -11.82 18.84
N GLY A 89 12.34 -11.28 18.00
CA GLY A 89 12.08 -10.05 17.26
C GLY A 89 10.85 -10.17 16.36
N ALA A 90 10.75 -11.26 15.59
CA ALA A 90 9.63 -11.52 14.69
C ALA A 90 8.28 -11.61 15.43
N ILE A 91 8.23 -12.28 16.59
CA ILE A 91 7.02 -12.35 17.42
C ILE A 91 6.57 -10.95 17.85
N SER A 92 7.52 -10.13 18.34
CA SER A 92 7.23 -8.77 18.77
C SER A 92 6.70 -7.91 17.60
N TYR A 93 7.25 -8.09 16.41
CA TYR A 93 6.76 -7.45 15.18
C TYR A 93 5.38 -7.94 14.74
N ILE A 94 5.08 -9.23 14.93
CA ILE A 94 3.76 -9.80 14.62
C ILE A 94 2.72 -9.21 15.57
N GLU A 95 3.00 -9.14 16.86
CA GLU A 95 2.10 -8.52 17.85
C GLU A 95 1.77 -7.08 17.44
N LEU A 96 2.79 -6.30 17.08
CA LEU A 96 2.64 -4.93 16.59
C LEU A 96 1.84 -4.86 15.26
N GLY A 97 2.13 -5.76 14.33
CA GLY A 97 1.49 -5.85 13.02
C GLY A 97 0.00 -6.24 13.11
N THR A 98 -0.37 -7.03 14.13
CA THR A 98 -1.78 -7.36 14.40
C THR A 98 -2.54 -6.22 15.09
N MET A 99 -1.85 -5.38 15.88
CA MET A 99 -2.48 -4.26 16.60
C MET A 99 -2.90 -3.11 15.66
N LEU A 100 -2.21 -2.91 14.54
CA LEU A 100 -2.50 -1.84 13.58
C LEU A 100 -2.58 -2.39 12.14
N PRO A 101 -3.73 -2.96 11.72
CA PRO A 101 -3.91 -3.52 10.36
C PRO A 101 -4.15 -2.41 9.32
N LYS A 102 -3.19 -1.50 9.19
CA LYS A 102 -3.15 -0.48 8.14
C LYS A 102 -1.99 -0.75 7.19
N SER A 103 -2.28 -0.70 5.90
CA SER A 103 -1.26 -0.74 4.84
C SER A 103 -0.32 0.46 5.02
N GLY A 104 0.94 0.19 5.36
CA GLY A 104 1.95 1.23 5.62
C GLY A 104 3.09 0.83 6.55
N GLY A 105 3.06 -0.38 7.13
CA GLY A 105 4.15 -0.90 7.95
C GLY A 105 4.53 0.04 9.11
N GLU A 106 5.82 0.26 9.30
CA GLU A 106 6.34 1.18 10.32
C GLU A 106 5.86 2.63 10.13
N GLN A 107 5.65 3.10 8.89
CA GLN A 107 5.12 4.46 8.64
C GLN A 107 3.68 4.64 9.16
N ALA A 108 2.84 3.61 9.07
CA ALA A 108 1.47 3.69 9.61
C ALA A 108 1.50 3.82 11.15
N TYR A 109 2.50 3.22 11.79
CA TYR A 109 2.71 3.31 13.24
C TYR A 109 3.15 4.72 13.66
N LEU A 110 4.13 5.30 12.95
CA LEU A 110 4.57 6.67 13.18
C LEU A 110 3.47 7.70 12.91
N ALA A 111 2.69 7.52 11.84
CA ALA A 111 1.57 8.42 11.51
C ALA A 111 0.43 8.36 12.55
N TYR A 112 0.25 7.21 13.22
CA TYR A 112 -0.69 7.07 14.32
C TYR A 112 -0.20 7.76 15.60
N ALA A 113 1.08 7.57 15.95
CA ALA A 113 1.68 8.15 17.16
C ALA A 113 1.93 9.67 17.04
N PHE A 114 2.30 10.16 15.85
CA PHE A 114 2.60 11.58 15.61
C PHE A 114 1.53 12.23 14.73
N LYS A 115 0.43 12.68 15.37
CA LYS A 115 -0.68 13.39 14.71
C LYS A 115 -0.32 14.81 14.20
N ARG A 116 0.87 15.34 14.54
CA ARG A 116 1.40 16.63 14.05
C ARG A 116 2.94 16.62 14.04
N PRO A 117 3.61 16.76 12.89
CA PRO A 117 5.01 17.17 12.89
C PRO A 117 5.03 18.65 13.30
N ARG A 118 5.57 18.97 14.47
CA ARG A 118 5.78 20.36 14.93
C ARG A 118 7.13 20.91 14.45
N PHE A 119 7.68 20.40 13.35
CA PHE A 119 8.93 20.88 12.73
C PHE A 119 8.94 20.59 11.22
N LEU A 120 8.06 21.27 10.50
CA LEU A 120 8.09 21.66 9.08
C LEU A 120 7.22 22.93 8.98
#